data_AF-A0A197JC76-F1
#
_entry.id   AF-A0A197JC76-F1
#
_cell.length_a   1.000
_cell.length_b   1.000
_cell.length_c   1.000
_cell.angle_alpha   90.00
_cell.angle_beta   90.00
_cell.angle_gamma   90.00
#
_symmetry.space_group_name_H-M   'P 1'
#
loop_
_entity.id
_entity.type
_entity.pdbx_description
1 polymer ?
#
loop_
_entity_poly.entity_id
_entity_poly.type
_entity_poly.pdbx_seq_one_letter_code
_entity_poly.pdbx_strand_id
1 'polypeptide(L)'
;MNLETFNPSKPFTFGIELEIQIVNTHDYDLTKAASDLMRLVKDQKVPGDIKLEITESMIELATVTAAEKLNIGLCGGGTHAFQQWSDRQISDEPRFHYISELYASSPFVQAPA
;
A
#
# COMPACT_ATOMS: atom_id res chain seq x y z
N MET A 1 -14.10 21.40 -11.85
CA MET A 1 -13.99 19.95 -12.07
C MET A 1 -15.42 19.43 -12.20
N ASN A 2 -15.80 18.84 -13.34
CA ASN A 2 -17.13 18.26 -13.50
C ASN A 2 -17.08 16.82 -13.02
N LEU A 3 -18.04 16.41 -12.19
CA LEU A 3 -18.19 15.03 -11.78
C LEU A 3 -18.65 14.18 -12.96
N GLU A 4 -18.21 12.93 -13.00
CA GLU A 4 -18.72 11.97 -13.97
C GLU A 4 -20.19 11.63 -13.71
N THR A 5 -20.86 11.07 -14.73
CA THR A 5 -22.26 10.62 -14.60
C THR A 5 -22.34 9.43 -13.66
N PHE A 6 -23.36 9.39 -12.80
CA PHE A 6 -23.56 8.30 -11.86
C PHE A 6 -23.68 6.94 -12.58
N ASN A 7 -22.83 5.97 -12.19
CA ASN A 7 -22.86 4.61 -12.73
C ASN A 7 -23.77 3.72 -11.86
N PRO A 8 -24.90 3.20 -12.38
CA PRO A 8 -25.82 2.40 -11.59
C PRO A 8 -25.26 0.99 -11.29
N SER A 9 -25.19 0.63 -10.02
CA SER A 9 -24.80 -0.71 -9.56
C SER A 9 -26.00 -1.64 -9.36
N LYS A 10 -25.77 -2.96 -9.43
CA LYS A 10 -26.78 -3.95 -9.02
C LYS A 10 -27.13 -3.76 -7.54
N PRO A 11 -28.43 -3.71 -7.15
CA PRO A 11 -28.82 -3.59 -5.75
C PRO A 11 -28.22 -4.68 -4.86
N PHE A 12 -27.91 -4.31 -3.62
CA PHE A 12 -27.35 -5.20 -2.58
C PHE A 12 -25.97 -5.79 -2.90
N THR A 13 -25.17 -5.07 -3.67
CA THR A 13 -23.73 -5.36 -3.83
C THR A 13 -22.92 -4.54 -2.83
N PHE A 14 -21.80 -5.08 -2.37
CA PHE A 14 -20.83 -4.38 -1.52
C PHE A 14 -19.41 -4.73 -2.00
N GLY A 15 -18.49 -3.77 -1.90
CA GLY A 15 -17.07 -3.96 -2.12
C GLY A 15 -16.32 -3.94 -0.77
N ILE A 16 -15.23 -4.69 -0.67
CA ILE A 16 -14.32 -4.66 0.48
C ILE A 16 -12.93 -4.31 -0.04
N GLU A 17 -12.28 -3.39 0.65
CA GLU A 17 -10.88 -3.05 0.48
C GLU A 17 -10.21 -3.16 1.85
N LEU A 18 -9.06 -3.81 1.90
CA LEU A 18 -8.27 -3.96 3.13
C LEU A 18 -6.88 -3.40 2.90
N GLU A 19 -6.50 -2.43 3.71
CA GLU A 19 -5.12 -1.96 3.81
C GLU A 19 -4.35 -2.88 4.76
N ILE A 20 -3.31 -3.52 4.23
CA ILE A 20 -2.50 -4.50 4.94
C ILE A 20 -1.10 -3.96 5.14
N GLN A 21 -0.64 -4.04 6.38
CA GLN A 21 0.71 -3.66 6.79
C GLN A 21 1.69 -4.79 6.47
N ILE A 22 2.87 -4.41 5.97
CA ILE A 22 3.98 -5.31 5.67
C ILE A 22 5.03 -5.17 6.77
N VAL A 23 5.31 -6.26 7.47
CA VAL A 23 6.23 -6.29 8.61
C VAL A 23 7.44 -7.18 8.35
N ASN A 24 8.57 -6.83 8.96
CA ASN A 24 9.74 -7.68 9.04
C ASN A 24 9.46 -8.86 9.99
N THR A 25 9.90 -10.07 9.65
CA THR A 25 9.67 -11.26 10.47
C THR A 25 10.61 -11.35 11.69
N HIS A 26 11.63 -10.51 11.79
CA HIS A 26 12.61 -10.52 12.88
C HIS A 26 12.15 -9.72 14.09
N ASP A 27 11.66 -8.50 13.87
CA ASP A 27 11.30 -7.52 14.90
C ASP A 27 9.84 -7.07 14.83
N TYR A 28 9.09 -7.51 13.80
CA TYR A 28 7.72 -7.11 13.52
C TYR A 28 7.52 -5.61 13.24
N ASP A 29 8.58 -4.89 12.92
CA ASP A 29 8.48 -3.51 12.48
C ASP A 29 8.07 -3.41 11.00
N LEU A 30 7.53 -2.27 10.58
CA LEU A 30 7.11 -2.10 9.19
C LEU A 30 8.31 -2.09 8.24
N THR A 31 8.18 -2.79 7.12
CA THR A 31 9.26 -2.96 6.15
C THR A 31 8.87 -2.51 4.75
N LYS A 32 9.84 -1.97 4.02
CA LYS A 32 9.69 -1.37 2.69
C LYS A 32 9.78 -2.46 1.62
N ALA A 33 8.68 -3.19 1.42
CA ALA A 33 8.65 -4.34 0.52
C ALA A 33 7.42 -4.38 -0.39
N ALA A 34 6.59 -3.33 -0.41
CA ALA A 34 5.37 -3.31 -1.21
C ALA A 34 5.68 -3.44 -2.71
N SER A 35 6.59 -2.63 -3.23
CA SER A 35 6.99 -2.69 -4.66
C SER A 35 7.58 -4.05 -5.06
N ASP A 36 8.42 -4.65 -4.20
CA ASP A 36 8.97 -5.99 -4.45
C ASP A 36 7.90 -7.08 -4.42
N LEU A 37 6.95 -6.99 -3.48
CA LEU A 37 5.83 -7.90 -3.40
C LEU A 37 4.94 -7.79 -4.65
N MET A 38 4.65 -6.57 -5.12
CA MET A 38 3.92 -6.32 -6.36
C MET A 38 4.58 -6.97 -7.57
N ARG A 39 5.91 -6.92 -7.64
CA ARG A 39 6.67 -7.58 -8.70
C ARG A 39 6.54 -9.11 -8.66
N LEU A 40 6.50 -9.71 -7.47
CA LEU A 40 6.34 -11.16 -7.31
C LEU A 40 4.92 -11.68 -7.59
N VAL A 41 3.92 -10.81 -7.46
CA VAL A 41 2.51 -11.18 -7.62
C VAL A 41 1.92 -10.73 -8.95
N LYS A 42 2.71 -10.02 -9.78
CA LYS A 42 2.28 -9.47 -11.07
C LYS A 42 1.51 -10.45 -11.96
N ASP A 43 1.95 -11.70 -12.02
CA ASP A 43 1.36 -12.73 -12.87
C ASP A 43 0.39 -13.67 -12.12
N GLN A 44 0.13 -13.39 -10.84
CA GLN A 44 -0.78 -14.19 -10.02
C GLN A 44 -2.23 -13.80 -10.28
N LYS A 45 -3.07 -14.81 -10.55
CA LYS A 45 -4.51 -14.63 -10.59
C LYS A 45 -5.05 -14.75 -9.16
N VAL A 46 -5.46 -13.62 -8.60
CA VAL A 46 -6.13 -13.56 -7.30
C VAL A 46 -7.57 -13.09 -7.51
N PRO A 47 -8.53 -13.53 -6.67
CA PRO A 47 -9.84 -12.87 -6.60
C PRO A 47 -9.65 -11.44 -6.10
N GLY A 48 -10.05 -10.45 -6.91
CA GLY A 48 -9.86 -9.02 -6.62
C GLY A 48 -8.52 -8.48 -7.14
N ASP A 49 -8.16 -7.30 -6.67
CA ASP A 49 -6.93 -6.61 -7.04
C ASP A 49 -5.98 -6.51 -5.85
N ILE A 50 -4.69 -6.28 -6.16
CA ILE A 50 -3.68 -5.89 -5.18
C ILE A 50 -3.08 -4.59 -5.70
N LYS A 51 -3.01 -3.57 -4.85
CA LYS A 51 -2.50 -2.25 -5.22
C LYS A 51 -1.49 -1.75 -4.20
N LEU A 52 -0.58 -0.90 -4.67
CA LEU A 52 0.28 -0.14 -3.79
C LEU A 52 -0.56 0.90 -3.03
N GLU A 53 -0.28 1.03 -1.75
CA GLU A 53 -0.73 2.15 -0.95
C GLU A 53 0.34 3.25 -0.89
N ILE A 54 0.01 4.39 -0.28
CA ILE A 54 0.88 5.57 -0.27
C ILE A 54 2.29 5.29 0.27
N THR A 55 2.45 4.31 1.18
CA THR A 55 3.76 3.93 1.74
C THR A 55 4.22 2.55 1.29
N GLU A 56 5.53 2.36 1.14
CA GLU A 56 6.20 1.11 0.72
C GLU A 56 6.04 -0.09 1.67
N SER A 57 5.24 0.04 2.72
CA SER A 57 4.99 -1.00 3.72
C SER A 57 3.51 -1.24 3.91
N MET A 58 2.70 -0.80 2.95
CA MET A 58 1.27 -1.03 2.93
C MET A 58 0.83 -1.38 1.51
N ILE A 59 -0.11 -2.32 1.42
CA ILE A 59 -0.77 -2.71 0.18
C ILE A 59 -2.28 -2.74 0.42
N GLU A 60 -3.06 -2.43 -0.60
CA GLU A 60 -4.49 -2.75 -0.64
C GLU A 60 -4.62 -4.18 -1.17
N LEU A 61 -5.36 -5.05 -0.45
CA LEU A 61 -5.33 -6.49 -0.72
C LEU A 61 -6.68 -7.17 -0.59
N ALA A 62 -6.91 -8.14 -1.48
CA ALA A 62 -7.96 -9.16 -1.37
C ALA A 62 -7.44 -10.51 -0.84
N THR A 63 -6.38 -11.11 -1.44
CA THR A 63 -5.65 -12.31 -0.92
C THR A 63 -4.25 -12.43 -1.55
N VAL A 64 -3.19 -12.83 -0.81
CA VAL A 64 -1.85 -13.10 -1.39
C VAL A 64 -1.03 -14.13 -0.59
N THR A 65 -0.21 -14.94 -1.27
CA THR A 65 0.69 -15.96 -0.64
C THR A 65 2.18 -15.68 -0.86
N ALA A 66 2.54 -14.57 -1.52
CA ALA A 66 3.92 -14.29 -1.92
C ALA A 66 4.83 -13.73 -0.82
N ALA A 67 4.28 -13.36 0.34
CA ALA A 67 5.02 -12.76 1.46
C ALA A 67 6.19 -13.63 1.95
N GLU A 68 6.01 -14.95 2.00
CA GLU A 68 7.05 -15.89 2.41
C GLU A 68 8.32 -15.81 1.54
N LYS A 69 8.16 -15.51 0.23
CA LYS A 69 9.28 -15.41 -0.71
C LYS A 69 10.20 -14.22 -0.43
N LEU A 70 9.69 -13.20 0.26
CA LEU A 70 10.43 -12.02 0.67
C LEU A 70 10.80 -12.04 2.15
N ASN A 71 10.44 -13.10 2.87
CA ASN A 71 10.63 -13.19 4.33
C ASN A 71 10.01 -11.98 5.06
N ILE A 72 8.79 -11.64 4.68
CA ILE A 72 7.96 -10.58 5.29
C ILE A 72 6.66 -11.18 5.84
N GLY A 73 6.11 -10.55 6.87
CA GLY A 73 4.79 -10.84 7.40
C GLY A 73 3.74 -9.84 6.89
N LEU A 74 2.48 -10.26 6.93
CA LEU A 74 1.32 -9.40 6.66
C LEU A 74 0.47 -9.30 7.93
N CYS A 75 0.07 -8.08 8.30
CA CYS A 75 -0.85 -7.86 9.41
C CYS A 75 -1.87 -6.76 9.10
N GLY A 76 -3.04 -6.86 9.73
CA GLY A 76 -4.02 -5.77 9.74
C GLY A 76 -3.76 -4.80 10.90
N GLY A 77 -4.50 -3.70 10.93
CA GLY A 77 -4.46 -2.72 12.01
C GLY A 77 -4.46 -1.29 11.48
N GLY A 78 -5.24 -0.40 12.10
CA GLY A 78 -5.32 0.99 11.67
C GLY A 78 -4.04 1.81 11.95
N THR A 79 -3.26 1.39 12.94
CA THR A 79 -1.98 2.01 13.32
C THR A 79 -1.02 0.91 13.76
N HIS A 80 0.26 1.04 13.40
CA HIS A 80 1.31 0.16 13.91
C HIS A 80 1.90 0.72 15.21
N ALA A 81 2.08 -0.14 16.21
CA ALA A 81 2.16 0.27 17.61
C ALA A 81 3.39 1.11 17.98
N PHE A 82 4.47 1.03 17.19
CA PHE A 82 5.75 1.68 17.50
C PHE A 82 6.32 2.48 16.33
N GLN A 83 5.62 2.51 15.18
CA GLN A 83 6.07 3.20 13.99
C GLN A 83 6.03 4.73 14.14
N GLN A 84 7.05 5.42 13.59
CA GLN A 84 7.05 6.87 13.38
C GLN A 84 6.86 7.23 11.89
N TRP A 85 6.18 8.35 11.64
CA TRP A 85 5.94 8.85 10.27
C TRP A 85 7.24 9.23 9.53
N SER A 86 8.23 9.75 10.25
CA SER A 86 9.53 10.15 9.66
C SER A 86 10.29 9.01 9.00
N ASP A 87 10.00 7.77 9.38
CA ASP A 87 10.74 6.59 8.94
C ASP A 87 10.06 5.92 7.74
N ARG A 88 8.91 6.45 7.32
CA ARG A 88 8.11 5.93 6.21
C ARG A 88 8.73 6.34 4.88
N GLN A 89 8.64 5.44 3.92
CA GLN A 89 8.98 5.74 2.53
C GLN A 89 7.70 5.71 1.69
N ILE A 90 7.57 6.74 0.86
CA ILE A 90 6.45 6.88 -0.07
C ILE A 90 6.71 5.97 -1.27
N SER A 91 5.66 5.27 -1.70
CA SER A 91 5.71 4.43 -2.90
C SER A 91 5.94 5.29 -4.15
N ASP A 92 6.68 4.78 -5.12
CA ASP A 92 7.10 5.57 -6.28
C ASP A 92 5.99 5.70 -7.34
N GLU A 93 4.99 6.54 -7.04
CA GLU A 93 3.90 6.87 -7.96
C GLU A 93 3.70 8.40 -8.03
N PRO A 94 3.50 8.98 -9.23
CA PRO A 94 3.32 10.43 -9.40
C PRO A 94 2.21 11.03 -8.50
N ARG A 95 1.14 10.27 -8.28
CA ARG A 95 0.02 10.68 -7.41
C ARG A 95 0.44 10.81 -5.95
N PHE A 96 1.27 9.89 -5.46
CA PHE A 96 1.70 9.89 -4.06
C PHE A 96 2.69 11.02 -3.76
N HIS A 97 3.60 11.29 -4.70
CA HIS A 97 4.51 12.44 -4.61
C HIS A 97 3.73 13.77 -4.58
N TYR A 98 2.74 13.93 -5.47
CA TYR A 98 1.90 15.13 -5.49
C TYR A 98 1.16 15.36 -4.15
N ILE A 99 0.57 14.31 -3.57
CA ILE A 99 -0.13 14.42 -2.28
C ILE A 99 0.86 14.74 -1.15
N SER A 100 2.05 14.15 -1.18
CA SER A 100 3.12 14.45 -0.22
C SER A 100 3.52 15.93 -0.25
N GLU A 101 3.73 16.50 -1.44
CA GLU A 101 4.07 17.93 -1.58
C GLU A 101 2.99 18.86 -0.99
N LEU A 102 1.72 18.48 -1.07
CA LEU A 102 0.62 19.30 -0.57
C LEU A 102 0.45 19.24 0.95
N TYR A 103 0.72 18.09 1.56
CA TYR A 103 0.24 17.79 2.92
C TYR A 103 1.31 17.23 3.87
N ALA A 104 2.45 16.75 3.38
CA ALA A 104 3.50 16.23 4.25
C ALA A 104 4.31 17.37 4.87
N SER A 105 4.57 17.28 6.18
CA SER A 105 5.32 18.28 6.95
C SER A 105 6.85 18.22 6.76
N SER A 106 7.37 17.53 5.74
CA SER A 106 8.80 17.27 5.60
C SER A 106 9.33 17.34 4.16
N PRO A 107 10.46 18.03 3.90
CA PRO A 107 11.07 18.13 2.58
C PRO A 107 11.91 16.87 2.29
N PHE A 108 11.27 15.72 2.12
CA PHE A 108 11.93 14.47 1.73
C PHE A 108 11.30 13.88 0.47
N VAL A 109 11.20 14.69 -0.58
CA VAL A 109 11.32 14.17 -1.94
C VAL A 109 12.81 14.20 -2.24
N GLN A 110 13.52 13.09 -2.01
CA GLN A 110 14.85 12.94 -2.60
C GLN A 110 14.66 12.95 -4.12
N ALA A 111 15.03 14.07 -4.74
CA ALA A 111 15.09 14.17 -6.19
C ALA A 111 16.01 13.06 -6.74
N PRO A 112 15.63 12.35 -7.80
CA PRO A 112 16.52 11.40 -8.44
C PRO A 112 17.74 12.15 -9.01
N ALA A 113 18.93 11.58 -8.79
CA ALA A 113 20.19 12.06 -9.39
C ALA A 113 20.26 11.72 -10.88
#